data_AF-A0A5C6MQQ1-F1
#
_entry.id   AF-A0A5C6MQQ1-F1
#
_cell.length_a   1.000
_cell.length_b   1.000
_cell.length_c   1.000
_cell.angle_alpha   90.00
_cell.angle_beta   90.00
_cell.angle_gamma   90.00
#
_symmetry.space_group_name_H-M   'P 1'
#
loop_
_entity.id
_entity.type
_entity.pdbx_description
1 polymer ?
#
loop_
_entity_poly.entity_id
_entity_poly.type
_entity_poly.pdbx_seq_one_letter_code
_entity_poly.pdbx_strand_id
1 'polypeptide(L)'
;MRFLLKEKFKATDEAEELKTKGKRAEHILNIFRAIVDDQQTELGIIRKRVKSLDETMPEYEPSICKRLINFFCGRWTGNAENIFHSQKRKSTTMAETLDKRLEEMQKLQYVYEMLVEKIKDKIVRLHEKVDLINEELLRLNNHPLMAKELVKVLNKTSGVVNSSNVKNLLPC
;
A
#
# COMPACT_ATOMS: atom_id res chain seq x y z
N MET A 1 -34.96 6.52 -17.10
CA MET A 1 -34.55 7.72 -16.32
C MET A 1 -34.26 7.42 -14.85
N ARG A 2 -35.23 6.93 -14.06
CA ARG A 2 -34.99 6.53 -12.66
C ARG A 2 -33.88 5.48 -12.49
N PHE A 3 -33.79 4.54 -13.44
CA PHE A 3 -32.70 3.56 -13.51
C PHE A 3 -31.33 4.22 -13.70
N LEU A 4 -31.20 5.15 -14.66
CA LEU A 4 -29.95 5.88 -14.92
C LEU A 4 -29.48 6.67 -13.70
N LEU A 5 -30.40 7.37 -13.02
CA LEU A 5 -30.08 8.09 -11.78
C LEU A 5 -29.59 7.14 -10.69
N LYS A 6 -30.23 5.98 -10.52
CA LYS A 6 -29.81 4.96 -9.54
C LYS A 6 -28.41 4.43 -9.85
N GLU A 7 -28.13 4.13 -11.11
CA GLU A 7 -26.80 3.66 -11.54
C GLU A 7 -25.73 4.74 -11.38
N LYS A 8 -26.07 6.01 -11.62
CA LYS A 8 -25.18 7.16 -11.37
C LYS A 8 -24.81 7.24 -9.89
N PHE A 9 -25.81 7.28 -8.99
CA PHE A 9 -25.55 7.36 -7.55
C PHE A 9 -24.70 6.17 -7.08
N LYS A 10 -25.06 4.95 -7.49
CA LYS A 10 -24.29 3.75 -7.15
C LYS A 10 -22.84 3.83 -7.60
N ALA A 11 -22.58 4.30 -8.83
CA ALA A 11 -21.22 4.43 -9.34
C ALA A 11 -20.42 5.52 -8.62
N THR A 12 -21.06 6.64 -8.28
CA THR A 12 -20.44 7.72 -7.49
C THR A 12 -20.11 7.27 -6.07
N ASP A 13 -21.04 6.59 -5.39
CA ASP A 13 -20.84 6.08 -4.03
C ASP A 13 -19.70 5.03 -4.00
N GLU A 14 -19.70 4.10 -4.97
CA GLU A 14 -18.63 3.10 -5.12
C GLU A 14 -17.26 3.77 -5.37
N ALA A 15 -17.21 4.83 -6.19
CA ALA A 15 -15.96 5.54 -6.47
C ALA A 15 -15.40 6.24 -5.21
N GLU A 16 -16.25 6.88 -4.41
CA GLU A 16 -15.80 7.57 -3.20
C GLU A 16 -15.38 6.58 -2.09
N GLU A 17 -16.08 5.45 -1.96
CA GLU A 17 -15.68 4.37 -1.08
C GLU A 17 -14.29 3.80 -1.49
N LEU A 18 -14.10 3.52 -2.78
CA LEU A 18 -12.83 3.04 -3.32
C LEU A 18 -11.72 4.06 -3.15
N LYS A 19 -11.98 5.36 -3.28
CA LYS A 19 -11.01 6.43 -3.03
C LYS A 19 -10.52 6.43 -1.59
N THR A 20 -11.44 6.21 -0.65
CA THR A 20 -11.09 6.08 0.78
C THR A 20 -10.25 4.84 1.04
N LYS A 21 -10.60 3.69 0.45
CA LYS A 21 -9.81 2.45 0.54
C LYS A 21 -8.43 2.61 -0.11
N GLY A 22 -8.36 3.28 -1.27
CA GLY A 22 -7.12 3.58 -1.98
C GLY A 22 -6.15 4.40 -1.14
N LYS A 23 -6.62 5.48 -0.49
CA LYS A 23 -5.81 6.28 0.43
C LYS A 23 -5.24 5.46 1.59
N ARG A 24 -6.03 4.55 2.17
CA ARG A 24 -5.57 3.66 3.25
C ARG A 24 -4.51 2.69 2.75
N ALA A 25 -4.70 2.12 1.56
CA ALA A 25 -3.74 1.22 0.94
C ALA A 25 -2.42 1.93 0.59
N GLU A 26 -2.47 3.17 0.10
CA GLU A 26 -1.29 4.01 -0.13
C GLU A 26 -0.55 4.33 1.18
N HIS A 27 -1.28 4.62 2.25
CA HIS A 27 -0.67 4.85 3.56
C HIS A 27 0.07 3.60 4.07
N ILE A 28 -0.54 2.42 3.93
CA ILE A 28 0.08 1.13 4.28
C ILE A 28 1.35 0.90 3.43
N LEU A 29 1.29 1.17 2.12
CA LEU A 29 2.45 1.07 1.23
C LEU A 29 3.61 1.96 1.66
N ASN A 30 3.32 3.20 2.07
CA ASN A 30 4.36 4.12 2.54
C ASN A 30 5.02 3.62 3.82
N ILE A 31 4.25 3.03 4.74
CA ILE A 31 4.81 2.37 5.94
C ILE A 31 5.69 1.19 5.54
N PHE A 32 5.23 0.33 4.62
CA PHE A 32 6.04 -0.80 4.14
C PHE A 32 7.35 -0.35 3.51
N ARG A 33 7.34 0.70 2.68
CA ARG A 33 8.56 1.27 2.09
C ARG A 33 9.55 1.73 3.14
N ALA A 34 9.08 2.47 4.14
CA ALA A 34 9.93 2.93 5.23
C ALA A 34 10.56 1.76 6.01
N ILE A 35 9.79 0.69 6.28
CA ILE A 35 10.29 -0.51 6.95
C ILE A 35 11.33 -1.23 6.09
N VAL A 36 11.07 -1.38 4.79
CA VAL A 36 12.00 -2.03 3.86
C VAL A 36 13.31 -1.25 3.78
N ASP A 37 13.26 0.07 3.66
CA ASP A 37 14.44 0.94 3.60
C ASP A 37 15.28 0.85 4.88
N ASP A 38 14.62 0.83 6.05
CA ASP A 38 15.29 0.67 7.35
C ASP A 38 15.97 -0.69 7.45
N GLN A 39 15.28 -1.78 7.11
CA GLN A 39 15.84 -3.13 7.11
C GLN A 39 16.97 -3.31 6.09
N GLN A 40 16.90 -2.68 4.92
CA GLN A 40 18.01 -2.67 3.95
C GLN A 40 19.25 -1.97 4.53
N THR A 41 19.03 -0.88 5.26
CA THR A 41 20.10 -0.14 5.92
C THR A 41 20.76 -0.98 7.01
N GLU A 42 19.97 -1.62 7.87
CA GLU A 42 20.47 -2.53 8.91
C GLU A 42 21.27 -3.70 8.30
N LEU A 43 20.74 -4.33 7.27
CA LEU A 43 21.39 -5.41 6.54
C LEU A 43 22.74 -4.95 5.96
N GLY A 44 22.79 -3.74 5.39
CA GLY A 44 24.02 -3.13 4.90
C GLY A 44 25.07 -2.95 6.01
N ILE A 45 24.64 -2.52 7.20
CA ILE A 45 25.52 -2.40 8.38
C ILE A 45 26.05 -3.77 8.81
N ILE A 46 25.19 -4.79 8.88
CA ILE A 46 25.59 -6.15 9.27
C ILE A 46 26.59 -6.72 8.26
N ARG A 47 26.33 -6.58 6.95
CA ARG A 47 27.25 -7.01 5.89
C ARG A 47 28.61 -6.33 5.97
N LYS A 48 28.65 -5.01 6.24
CA LYS A 48 29.91 -4.28 6.49
C LYS A 48 30.65 -4.83 7.70
N ARG A 49 29.95 -5.15 8.80
CA ARG A 49 30.55 -5.77 10.00
C ARG A 49 31.13 -7.14 9.69
N VAL A 50 30.40 -8.00 8.99
CA VAL A 50 30.90 -9.32 8.57
C VAL A 50 32.15 -9.17 7.71
N LYS A 51 32.13 -8.28 6.71
CA LYS A 51 33.29 -8.00 5.87
C LYS A 51 34.50 -7.51 6.68
N SER A 52 34.28 -6.61 7.65
CA SER A 52 35.37 -6.14 8.51
C SER A 52 35.97 -7.26 9.37
N LEU A 53 35.15 -8.21 9.82
CA LEU A 53 35.61 -9.40 10.55
C LEU A 53 36.40 -10.34 9.63
N ASP A 54 36.02 -10.46 8.35
CA ASP A 54 36.76 -11.23 7.35
C ASP A 54 38.12 -10.59 7.00
N GLU A 55 38.18 -9.26 6.92
CA GLU A 55 39.43 -8.53 6.65
C GLU A 55 40.39 -8.57 7.86
N THR A 56 39.86 -8.55 9.09
CA THR A 56 40.66 -8.63 10.33
C THR A 56 41.09 -10.05 10.69
N MET A 57 40.39 -11.08 10.20
CA MET A 57 40.83 -12.48 10.25
C MET A 57 40.81 -13.07 8.84
N PRO A 58 41.90 -12.91 8.06
CA PRO A 58 42.13 -13.81 6.94
C PRO A 58 42.07 -15.24 7.47
N GLU A 59 41.61 -16.19 6.67
CA GLU A 59 41.68 -17.62 6.98
C GLU A 59 43.16 -18.03 7.14
N TYR A 60 43.74 -17.69 8.29
CA TYR A 60 45.08 -18.09 8.66
C TYR A 60 44.95 -19.51 9.18
N GLU A 61 45.25 -20.47 8.30
CA GLU A 61 45.67 -21.79 8.72
C GLU A 61 46.73 -21.59 9.82
N PRO A 62 46.47 -21.98 11.08
CA PRO A 62 47.37 -21.63 12.16
C PRO A 62 48.69 -22.35 11.90
N SER A 63 49.73 -21.57 11.61
CA SER A 63 51.09 -22.09 11.41
C SER A 63 51.49 -22.94 12.62
N ILE A 64 52.37 -23.91 12.42
CA ILE A 64 52.86 -24.81 13.48
C ILE A 64 53.34 -24.02 14.71
N CYS A 65 53.95 -22.85 14.49
CA CYS A 65 54.35 -21.92 15.55
C CYS A 65 53.18 -21.35 16.36
N LYS A 66 52.06 -20.98 15.72
CA LYS A 66 50.85 -20.46 16.40
C LYS A 66 50.16 -21.55 17.22
N ARG A 67 50.18 -22.80 16.72
CA ARG A 67 49.68 -23.99 17.46
C ARG A 67 50.54 -24.28 18.70
N LEU A 68 51.87 -24.18 18.58
CA LEU A 68 52.80 -24.35 19.70
C LEU A 68 52.65 -23.24 20.74
N ILE A 69 52.51 -21.97 20.32
CA ILE A 69 52.25 -20.84 21.23
C ILE A 69 50.93 -21.02 21.99
N ASN A 70 49.87 -21.50 21.33
CA ASN A 70 48.60 -21.82 22.00
C ASN A 70 48.73 -22.99 22.99
N PHE A 71 49.65 -23.92 22.77
CA PHE A 71 49.94 -25.03 23.69
C PHE A 71 50.71 -24.57 24.94
N PHE A 72 51.66 -23.63 24.79
CA PHE A 72 52.50 -23.12 25.89
C PHE A 72 51.90 -21.90 26.63
N CYS A 73 51.10 -21.06 25.97
CA CYS A 73 50.51 -19.83 26.54
C CYS A 73 48.98 -19.95 26.76
N GLY A 74 48.49 -21.18 26.89
CA GLY A 74 47.12 -21.65 26.59
C GLY A 74 45.93 -21.06 27.33
N ARG A 75 45.69 -19.75 27.27
CA ARG A 75 44.40 -19.20 27.70
C ARG A 75 43.92 -17.92 27.00
N TRP A 76 44.82 -17.10 26.49
CA TRP A 76 44.46 -15.74 26.03
C TRP A 76 44.08 -15.67 24.54
N THR A 77 44.75 -16.42 23.68
CA THR A 77 44.55 -16.39 22.22
C THR A 77 43.33 -17.19 21.75
N GLY A 78 43.12 -18.39 22.32
CA GLY A 78 41.99 -19.27 21.96
C GLY A 78 40.61 -18.75 22.38
N ASN A 79 40.52 -17.99 23.47
CA ASN A 79 39.27 -17.35 23.89
C ASN A 79 38.87 -16.21 22.96
N ALA A 80 39.82 -15.39 22.53
CA ALA A 80 39.56 -14.29 21.60
C ALA A 80 39.12 -14.82 20.22
N GLU A 81 39.86 -15.75 19.62
CA GLU A 81 39.51 -16.38 18.34
C GLU A 81 38.12 -17.05 18.40
N ASN A 82 37.78 -17.76 19.47
CA ASN A 82 36.45 -18.36 19.65
C ASN A 82 35.32 -17.31 19.78
N ILE A 83 35.57 -16.18 20.45
CA ILE A 83 34.60 -15.07 20.56
C ILE A 83 34.36 -14.46 19.18
N PHE A 84 35.41 -14.20 18.40
CA PHE A 84 35.30 -13.63 17.05
C PHE A 84 34.56 -14.57 16.08
N HIS A 85 34.91 -15.87 16.05
CA HIS A 85 34.20 -16.85 15.21
C HIS A 85 32.72 -16.98 15.61
N SER A 86 32.42 -16.96 16.91
CA SER A 86 31.04 -16.96 17.41
C SER A 86 30.27 -15.71 16.99
N GLN A 87 30.89 -14.53 17.07
CA GLN A 87 30.30 -13.27 16.66
C GLN A 87 30.07 -13.20 15.15
N LYS A 88 31.04 -13.63 14.33
CA LYS A 88 30.90 -13.76 12.88
C LYS A 88 29.71 -14.65 12.52
N ARG A 89 29.65 -15.86 13.08
CA ARG A 89 28.55 -16.81 12.82
C ARG A 89 27.19 -16.22 13.16
N LYS A 90 27.06 -15.55 14.31
CA LYS A 90 25.82 -14.86 14.71
C LYS A 90 25.42 -13.76 13.72
N SER A 91 26.37 -12.91 13.31
CA SER A 91 26.12 -11.84 12.35
C SER A 91 25.75 -12.37 10.97
N THR A 92 26.37 -13.46 10.51
CA THR A 92 26.02 -14.14 9.25
C THR A 92 24.59 -14.68 9.29
N THR A 93 24.22 -15.44 10.35
CA THR A 93 22.86 -15.96 10.49
C THR A 93 21.81 -14.85 10.59
N MET A 94 22.14 -13.74 11.26
CA MET A 94 21.26 -12.57 11.34
C MET A 94 21.07 -11.93 9.96
N ALA A 95 22.14 -11.77 9.17
CA ALA A 95 22.07 -11.26 7.80
C ALA A 95 21.21 -12.16 6.91
N GLU A 96 21.42 -13.47 6.93
CA GLU A 96 20.63 -14.45 6.15
C GLU A 96 19.14 -14.42 6.52
N THR A 97 18.85 -14.29 7.82
CA THR A 97 17.45 -14.20 8.30
C THR A 97 16.80 -12.91 7.83
N LEU A 98 17.52 -11.79 7.93
CA LEU A 98 17.03 -10.48 7.52
C LEU A 98 16.84 -10.41 5.99
N ASP A 99 17.77 -10.96 5.21
CA ASP A 99 17.65 -11.08 3.75
C ASP A 99 16.36 -11.80 3.33
N LYS A 100 16.06 -12.96 3.94
CA LYS A 100 14.84 -13.72 3.64
C LYS A 100 13.58 -12.92 3.96
N ARG A 101 13.54 -12.27 5.13
CA ARG A 101 12.42 -11.41 5.53
C ARG A 101 12.24 -10.23 4.57
N LEU A 102 13.35 -9.64 4.12
CA LEU A 102 13.33 -8.52 3.18
C LEU A 102 12.74 -8.93 1.84
N GLU A 103 13.09 -10.13 1.35
CA GLU A 103 12.53 -10.69 0.12
C GLU A 103 11.00 -10.91 0.24
N GLU A 104 10.53 -11.43 1.38
CA GLU A 104 9.10 -11.59 1.65
C GLU A 104 8.37 -10.23 1.73
N MET A 105 8.98 -9.23 2.38
CA MET A 105 8.42 -7.88 2.45
C MET A 105 8.34 -7.22 1.08
N GLN A 106 9.35 -7.38 0.23
CA GLN A 106 9.35 -6.87 -1.15
C GLN A 106 8.23 -7.51 -1.98
N LYS A 107 8.02 -8.82 -1.85
CA LYS A 107 6.88 -9.50 -2.50
C LYS A 107 5.54 -8.93 -2.05
N LEU A 108 5.38 -8.69 -0.75
CA LEU A 108 4.16 -8.10 -0.20
C LEU A 108 3.95 -6.66 -0.67
N GLN A 109 5.02 -5.85 -0.69
CA GLN A 109 4.99 -4.49 -1.21
C GLN A 109 4.49 -4.47 -2.67
N TYR A 110 5.03 -5.35 -3.52
CA TYR A 110 4.62 -5.45 -4.92
C TYR A 110 3.12 -5.76 -5.07
N VAL A 111 2.58 -6.67 -4.25
CA VAL A 111 1.14 -6.98 -4.25
C VAL A 111 0.30 -5.77 -3.88
N TYR A 112 0.71 -5.01 -2.85
CA TYR A 112 -0.01 -3.80 -2.47
C TYR A 112 0.07 -2.70 -3.54
N GLU A 113 1.21 -2.54 -4.22
CA GLU A 113 1.36 -1.59 -5.33
C GLU A 113 0.38 -1.92 -6.46
N MET A 114 0.29 -3.20 -6.86
CA MET A 114 -0.70 -3.64 -7.84
C MET A 114 -2.15 -3.40 -7.39
N LEU A 115 -2.46 -3.63 -6.11
CA LEU A 115 -3.81 -3.42 -5.58
C LEU A 115 -4.20 -1.94 -5.61
N VAL A 116 -3.28 -1.05 -5.25
CA VAL A 116 -3.52 0.41 -5.31
C VAL A 116 -3.79 0.85 -6.74
N GLU A 117 -2.99 0.39 -7.70
CA GLU A 117 -3.22 0.73 -9.11
C GLU A 117 -4.56 0.20 -9.64
N LYS A 118 -4.95 -1.03 -9.26
CA LYS A 118 -6.28 -1.57 -9.60
C LYS A 118 -7.43 -0.76 -9.01
N ILE A 119 -7.27 -0.27 -7.79
CA ILE A 119 -8.27 0.61 -7.15
C ILE A 119 -8.38 1.93 -7.92
N LYS A 120 -7.25 2.57 -8.25
CA LYS A 120 -7.21 3.81 -9.03
C LYS A 120 -7.88 3.65 -10.39
N ASP A 121 -7.53 2.60 -11.13
CA ASP A 121 -8.08 2.27 -12.43
C ASP A 121 -9.61 2.00 -12.35
N LYS A 122 -10.07 1.32 -11.31
CA LYS A 122 -11.50 1.12 -11.07
C LYS A 122 -12.24 2.44 -10.79
N ILE A 123 -11.65 3.37 -10.04
CA ILE A 123 -12.22 4.69 -9.79
C ILE A 123 -12.37 5.47 -11.09
N VAL A 124 -11.35 5.48 -11.96
CA VAL A 124 -11.41 6.13 -13.27
C VAL A 124 -12.58 5.61 -14.09
N ARG A 125 -12.69 4.29 -14.24
CA ARG A 125 -13.81 3.65 -14.97
C ARG A 125 -15.19 3.96 -14.40
N LEU A 126 -15.30 4.13 -13.08
CA LEU A 126 -16.57 4.52 -12.45
C LEU A 126 -16.94 5.96 -12.78
N HIS A 127 -15.96 6.88 -12.82
CA HIS A 127 -16.19 8.25 -13.26
C HIS A 127 -16.60 8.31 -14.74
N GLU A 128 -15.90 7.60 -15.63
CA GLU A 128 -16.28 7.50 -17.05
C GLU A 128 -17.73 6.98 -17.21
N LYS A 129 -18.12 5.98 -16.42
CA LYS A 129 -19.50 5.49 -16.40
C LYS A 129 -20.49 6.58 -15.96
N VAL A 130 -20.15 7.38 -14.95
CA VAL A 130 -21.00 8.49 -14.50
C VAL A 130 -21.14 9.55 -15.59
N ASP A 131 -20.06 9.86 -16.31
CA ASP A 131 -20.07 10.83 -17.40
C ASP A 131 -20.96 10.37 -18.56
N LEU A 132 -20.86 9.10 -18.97
CA LEU A 132 -21.76 8.51 -19.97
C LEU A 132 -23.23 8.57 -19.53
N ILE A 133 -23.51 8.31 -18.24
CA ILE A 133 -24.88 8.44 -17.71
C ILE A 133 -25.34 9.90 -17.74
N ASN A 134 -24.47 10.87 -17.42
CA ASN A 134 -24.79 12.29 -17.48
C ASN A 134 -25.13 12.73 -18.91
N GLU A 135 -24.35 12.32 -19.90
CA GLU A 135 -24.61 12.59 -21.31
C GLU A 135 -25.97 12.03 -21.74
N GLU A 136 -26.28 10.79 -21.37
CA GLU A 136 -27.55 10.16 -21.72
C GLU A 136 -28.74 10.85 -21.02
N LEU A 137 -28.58 11.25 -19.75
CA LEU A 137 -29.59 12.04 -19.05
C LEU A 137 -29.82 13.40 -19.71
N LEU A 138 -28.76 14.07 -20.17
CA LEU A 138 -28.86 15.34 -20.91
C LEU A 138 -29.60 15.17 -22.24
N ARG A 139 -29.26 14.12 -23.02
CA ARG A 139 -29.97 13.79 -24.26
C ARG A 139 -31.45 13.55 -24.02
N LEU A 140 -31.79 12.78 -23.00
CA LEU A 140 -33.18 12.51 -22.65
C LEU A 140 -33.90 13.75 -22.12
N ASN A 141 -33.22 14.68 -21.44
CA ASN A 141 -33.82 15.93 -20.99
C ASN A 141 -34.15 16.88 -22.14
N ASN A 142 -33.31 16.91 -23.18
CA ASN A 142 -33.52 17.75 -24.36
C ASN A 142 -34.61 17.20 -25.31
N HIS A 143 -35.10 15.98 -25.06
CA HIS A 143 -36.20 15.42 -25.82
C HIS A 143 -37.55 15.94 -25.26
N PRO A 144 -38.38 16.64 -26.06
CA PRO A 144 -39.52 17.41 -25.58
C PRO A 144 -40.59 16.60 -24.82
N LEU A 145 -40.73 15.30 -25.12
CA LEU A 145 -41.64 14.39 -24.39
C LEU A 145 -41.06 13.87 -23.06
N MET A 146 -39.74 13.85 -22.91
CA MET A 146 -39.04 13.25 -21.76
C MET A 146 -38.64 14.28 -20.71
N ALA A 147 -38.46 15.56 -21.09
CA ALA A 147 -38.25 16.68 -20.15
C ALA A 147 -39.35 16.77 -19.07
N LYS A 148 -40.62 16.57 -19.47
CA LYS A 148 -41.78 16.59 -18.56
C LYS A 148 -41.79 15.42 -17.57
N GLU A 149 -41.37 14.23 -18.01
CA GLU A 149 -41.19 13.05 -17.16
C GLU A 149 -40.03 13.25 -16.17
N LEU A 150 -38.95 13.91 -16.61
CA LEU A 150 -37.72 14.15 -15.84
C LEU A 150 -37.97 15.03 -14.61
N VAL A 151 -38.69 16.14 -14.78
CA VAL A 151 -39.12 17.02 -13.67
C VAL A 151 -39.98 16.25 -12.66
N LYS A 152 -40.87 15.38 -13.14
CA LYS A 152 -41.79 14.60 -12.31
C LYS A 152 -41.07 13.54 -11.48
N VAL A 153 -40.04 12.88 -12.04
CA VAL A 153 -39.22 11.89 -11.35
C VAL A 153 -38.28 12.56 -10.34
N LEU A 154 -37.60 13.64 -10.73
CA LEU A 154 -36.73 14.42 -9.83
C LEU A 154 -37.49 14.87 -8.59
N ASN A 155 -38.65 15.52 -8.75
CA ASN A 155 -39.47 15.99 -7.62
C ASN A 155 -39.90 14.85 -6.69
N LYS A 156 -40.09 13.63 -7.20
CA LYS A 156 -40.45 12.45 -6.42
C LYS A 156 -39.27 11.85 -5.64
N THR A 157 -38.06 11.92 -6.19
CA THR A 157 -36.84 11.42 -5.53
C THR A 157 -36.22 12.44 -4.56
N SER A 158 -36.45 13.74 -4.74
CA SER A 158 -35.93 14.81 -3.87
C SER A 158 -36.72 14.98 -2.58
N GLY A 159 -37.83 14.25 -2.36
CA GLY A 159 -38.66 14.40 -1.17
C GLY A 159 -39.29 15.78 -1.01
N VAL A 160 -39.39 16.57 -2.09
CA VAL A 160 -40.16 17.83 -2.07
C VAL A 160 -41.63 17.46 -2.16
N VAL A 161 -42.19 17.13 -1.00
CA VAL A 161 -43.62 17.22 -0.76
C VAL A 161 -43.98 18.68 -1.01
N ASN A 162 -44.62 18.96 -2.15
CA ASN A 162 -45.37 20.20 -2.32
C ASN A 162 -46.57 20.14 -1.38
N SER A 163 -46.31 20.34 -0.10
CA SER A 163 -47.29 20.75 0.88
C SER A 163 -47.42 22.27 0.76
N SER A 164 -48.25 22.72 -0.16
CA SER A 164 -48.90 24.02 0.01
C SER A 164 -50.12 24.09 -0.89
N ASN A 165 -51.25 23.80 -0.25
CA ASN A 165 -52.52 24.46 -0.51
C ASN A 165 -52.28 25.91 -0.98
N VAL A 166 -52.75 26.23 -2.17
CA VAL A 166 -53.24 27.59 -2.46
C VAL A 166 -54.60 27.44 -3.11
N LYS A 167 -55.61 27.15 -2.28
CA LYS A 167 -56.96 27.64 -2.52
C LYS A 167 -57.04 29.02 -1.85
N ASN A 168 -57.30 30.02 -2.70
CA ASN A 168 -58.00 31.28 -2.44
C ASN A 168 -57.56 32.15 -1.24
N LEU A 169 -56.95 33.29 -1.55
CA LEU A 169 -57.32 34.60 -0.99
C LEU A 169 -57.28 35.66 -2.12
N LEU A 170 -58.48 36.04 -2.58
CA LEU A 170 -58.89 37.28 -3.29
C LEU A 170 -58.57 38.54 -2.42
N PRO A 171 -58.70 39.84 -2.85
CA PRO A 171 -59.68 40.39 -3.81
C PRO A 171 -59.24 41.62 -4.68
N CYS A 172 -60.23 42.14 -5.42
CA CYS A 172 -60.33 43.34 -6.28
C CYS A 172 -60.01 43.13 -7.77
#